data_AF-A0A7L4PKJ9-F1
#
_entry.id   AF-A0A7L4PKJ9-F1
#
_cell.length_a   1.000
_cell.length_b   1.000
_cell.length_c   1.000
_cell.angle_alpha   90.00
_cell.angle_beta   90.00
_cell.angle_gamma   90.00
#
_symmetry.space_group_name_H-M   'P 1'
#
loop_
_entity.id
_entity.type
_entity.pdbx_description
1 polymer ?
#
loop_
_entity_poly.entity_id
_entity_poly.type
_entity_poly.pdbx_seq_one_letter_code
_entity_poly.pdbx_strand_id
1 'polypeptide(L)'
;MSRITIILIVAAMFLAYAGPAGSQEAQVLRPLPLKVPGEMLSLAPPAEGQEDALKELPVYRLKHPDTTAQELSRLAEGAFGIREGRTEQSEDRSVVAGQGGTLEVYRSSSGLWFQDQSQLWNPEAKPTLIGEEEARKAADSLLQDFGLLPRGEVLEVSYLGVAGTQLSILNAGSGQREDRQLDVQISYGLSVRGDGFTLPVTGGGAKYNVVFGDRGRIIGYIGPRLEVERVEGTYPLLSREEADHRFVVMTSNVKLESYEATLAYYLAPNGEAQDYLAPVYVYSGMLSTDQGPVPMRNVIIPATGFTDFIDLGGRVRMAERSPEMVRQAEVGDPDEAATEVAIQRTLQTGPLQPLQPLQGAALQNIPLRTMASSIYEAGTSWIGPLGGLEGSPANAQGFVDEMAADGWSIDFNWGDANAWESDWNANDDDWVDDEDIVFYTGHAGVDGWTLSPPNDDSLHRAECSPAHSPADMWGSKDLEWVIIAACGPLEDDILSPGGGDVFRWNTAFDGLHQLLGYGAVTYDNTAEGRTVARYMKQGKTIIDSWFRTAVEIQPSTNTYSAPYGPRVWVGVMYVYKSGTTSPYNDHLWTHGSVAPDPTNPDTYIAMWSPT
;
A
#
# COMPACT_ATOMS: atom_id res chain seq x y z
N MET A 1 26.43 -21.57 -50.81
CA MET A 1 27.67 -22.20 -50.31
C MET A 1 28.41 -21.14 -49.50
N SER A 2 28.16 -21.09 -48.18
CA SER A 2 29.10 -21.45 -47.08
C SER A 2 30.22 -20.41 -46.85
N ARG A 3 30.57 -19.96 -45.63
CA ARG A 3 30.11 -20.16 -44.23
C ARG A 3 31.04 -19.30 -43.31
N ILE A 4 30.49 -18.81 -42.19
CA ILE A 4 31.05 -18.73 -40.81
C ILE A 4 32.06 -17.63 -40.38
N THR A 5 31.53 -16.66 -39.61
CA THR A 5 31.78 -16.25 -38.19
C THR A 5 33.13 -16.53 -37.49
N ILE A 6 33.63 -15.56 -36.69
CA ILE A 6 34.13 -15.73 -35.30
C ILE A 6 34.10 -14.39 -34.54
N ILE A 7 33.74 -14.48 -33.25
CA ILE A 7 33.45 -13.49 -32.22
C ILE A 7 34.49 -13.63 -31.07
N LEU A 8 34.62 -12.58 -30.22
CA LEU A 8 35.17 -12.51 -28.84
C LEU A 8 36.69 -12.29 -28.63
N ILE A 9 37.04 -11.21 -27.92
CA ILE A 9 37.58 -11.18 -26.54
C ILE A 9 37.72 -9.70 -26.10
N VAL A 10 36.96 -9.28 -25.08
CA VAL A 10 37.22 -8.08 -24.26
C VAL A 10 37.10 -8.50 -22.81
N ALA A 11 38.24 -8.77 -22.17
CA ALA A 11 38.36 -8.99 -20.72
C ALA A 11 39.84 -8.82 -20.32
N ALA A 12 40.29 -7.58 -20.11
CA ALA A 12 41.58 -7.30 -19.47
C ALA A 12 41.71 -5.80 -19.12
N MET A 13 41.00 -5.31 -18.10
CA MET A 13 41.41 -4.10 -17.37
C MET A 13 40.76 -4.09 -15.98
N PHE A 14 41.36 -4.78 -15.01
CA PHE A 14 41.29 -4.43 -13.58
C PHE A 14 42.31 -5.28 -12.82
N LEU A 15 43.57 -4.82 -12.76
CA LEU A 15 44.60 -5.37 -11.88
C LEU A 15 45.75 -4.36 -11.77
N ALA A 16 45.67 -3.46 -10.80
CA ALA A 16 46.83 -2.87 -10.08
C ALA A 16 46.36 -1.79 -9.10
N TYR A 17 46.17 -2.14 -7.82
CA TYR A 17 46.63 -1.32 -6.68
C TYR A 17 46.43 -2.10 -5.37
N ALA A 18 47.52 -2.61 -4.79
CA ALA A 18 47.54 -3.07 -3.40
C ALA A 18 48.93 -2.79 -2.81
N GLY A 19 48.99 -1.83 -1.89
CA GLY A 19 50.10 -1.63 -0.95
C GLY A 19 49.70 -2.16 0.43
N PRO A 20 50.65 -2.54 1.30
CA PRO A 20 50.35 -3.27 2.53
C PRO A 20 50.12 -2.30 3.71
N ALA A 21 49.00 -2.44 4.42
CA ALA A 21 48.80 -1.90 5.75
C ALA A 21 48.09 -2.93 6.63
N GLY A 22 48.58 -3.06 7.87
CA GLY A 22 48.37 -4.20 8.77
C GLY A 22 46.93 -4.52 9.14
N SER A 23 46.67 -5.82 9.23
CA SER A 23 45.41 -6.43 9.63
C SER A 23 45.23 -6.42 11.15
N GLN A 24 44.22 -5.71 11.64
CA GLN A 24 43.37 -6.26 12.69
C GLN A 24 42.30 -7.10 12.01
N GLU A 25 42.22 -8.39 12.35
CA GLU A 25 41.19 -9.30 11.86
C GLU A 25 39.81 -8.85 12.35
N ALA A 26 39.08 -8.10 11.53
CA ALA A 26 37.64 -8.10 11.59
C ALA A 26 37.17 -9.48 11.10
N GLN A 27 36.45 -10.23 11.92
CA GLN A 27 35.75 -11.44 11.49
C GLN A 27 34.77 -11.04 10.38
N VAL A 28 35.13 -11.35 9.14
CA VAL A 28 34.24 -11.19 7.99
C VAL A 28 33.17 -12.27 8.10
N LEU A 29 32.01 -11.89 8.63
CA LEU A 29 30.79 -12.71 8.57
C LEU A 29 30.50 -13.00 7.09
N ARG A 30 30.48 -14.28 6.71
CA ARG A 30 30.20 -14.71 5.34
C ARG A 30 28.71 -14.52 5.04
N PRO A 31 28.32 -13.98 3.88
CA PRO A 31 26.93 -13.92 3.47
C PRO A 31 26.35 -15.35 3.34
N LEU A 32 25.08 -15.50 3.74
CA LEU A 32 24.37 -16.77 3.71
C LEU A 32 24.17 -17.25 2.26
N PRO A 33 24.30 -18.56 1.97
CA PRO A 33 23.99 -19.09 0.65
C PRO A 33 22.48 -19.00 0.39
N LEU A 34 22.10 -18.40 -0.75
CA LEU A 34 20.75 -18.54 -1.30
C LEU A 34 20.48 -20.02 -1.56
N LYS A 35 19.53 -20.62 -0.84
CA LYS A 35 19.05 -21.95 -1.21
C LYS A 35 18.24 -21.83 -2.48
N VAL A 36 18.46 -22.76 -3.41
CA VAL A 36 17.68 -22.89 -4.65
C VAL A 36 16.71 -24.07 -4.44
N PRO A 37 15.44 -23.86 -4.07
CA PRO A 37 14.43 -24.89 -4.21
C PRO A 37 13.97 -24.93 -5.68
N GLY A 38 13.80 -26.14 -6.21
CA GLY A 38 13.28 -26.40 -7.55
C GLY A 38 11.75 -26.48 -7.64
N GLU A 39 11.03 -26.08 -6.60
CA GLU A 39 9.56 -26.01 -6.60
C GLU A 39 9.14 -24.69 -5.94
N MET A 40 8.11 -24.07 -6.51
CA MET A 40 7.46 -22.87 -6.00
C MET A 40 6.96 -23.19 -4.59
N LEU A 41 7.74 -22.83 -3.58
CA LEU A 41 7.28 -22.84 -2.20
C LEU A 41 6.20 -21.76 -2.13
N SER A 42 4.94 -22.18 -2.31
CA SER A 42 3.91 -21.70 -1.38
C SER A 42 4.55 -21.73 0.00
N LEU A 43 4.43 -20.65 0.77
CA LEU A 43 4.66 -20.70 2.20
C LEU A 43 3.62 -21.66 2.78
N ALA A 44 3.79 -22.95 2.49
CA ALA A 44 2.95 -23.99 3.01
C ALA A 44 3.08 -23.84 4.53
N PRO A 45 1.95 -23.73 5.24
CA PRO A 45 2.00 -23.63 6.68
C PRO A 45 2.89 -24.76 7.22
N PRO A 46 3.62 -24.54 8.33
CA PRO A 46 4.38 -25.60 8.96
C PRO A 46 3.50 -26.84 9.08
N ALA A 47 4.09 -28.02 8.88
CA ALA A 47 3.34 -29.27 8.89
C ALA A 47 2.43 -29.32 10.12
N GLU A 48 1.13 -29.53 9.89
CA GLU A 48 0.06 -29.54 10.90
C GLU A 48 0.54 -30.29 12.16
N GLY A 49 0.64 -29.58 13.30
CA GLY A 49 1.09 -30.12 14.58
C GLY A 49 2.56 -29.85 14.99
N GLN A 50 3.38 -29.16 14.17
CA GLN A 50 4.68 -28.64 14.66
C GLN A 50 4.54 -27.49 15.65
N GLU A 51 3.50 -26.66 15.48
CA GLU A 51 3.23 -25.50 16.36
C GLU A 51 2.88 -25.94 17.79
N ASP A 52 2.10 -27.02 17.95
CA ASP A 52 1.67 -27.54 19.26
C ASP A 52 2.83 -28.06 20.13
N ALA A 53 3.98 -28.35 19.50
CA ALA A 53 5.18 -28.76 20.22
C ALA A 53 6.00 -27.57 20.75
N LEU A 54 5.80 -26.37 20.19
CA LEU A 54 6.51 -25.16 20.58
C LEU A 54 5.83 -24.53 21.80
N LYS A 55 6.57 -24.42 22.90
CA LYS A 55 6.07 -23.81 24.15
C LYS A 55 6.56 -22.39 24.36
N GLU A 56 7.65 -22.03 23.69
CA GLU A 56 8.30 -20.75 23.82
C GLU A 56 9.04 -20.42 22.51
N LEU A 57 9.13 -19.14 22.20
CA LEU A 57 9.87 -18.67 21.04
C LEU A 57 10.80 -17.51 21.41
N PRO A 58 11.98 -17.42 20.78
CA PRO A 58 12.89 -16.30 20.97
C PRO A 58 12.33 -15.02 20.34
N VAL A 59 12.61 -13.89 20.98
CA VAL A 59 12.52 -12.55 20.38
C VAL A 59 13.93 -12.08 20.09
N TYR A 60 14.13 -11.53 18.90
CA TYR A 60 15.45 -11.09 18.44
C TYR A 60 15.52 -9.58 18.43
N ARG A 61 16.60 -9.04 18.99
CA ARG A 61 16.90 -7.62 18.85
C ARG A 61 17.55 -7.35 17.51
N LEU A 62 17.03 -6.36 16.81
CA LEU A 62 17.53 -5.93 15.52
C LEU A 62 18.62 -4.88 15.71
N LYS A 63 19.60 -4.90 14.80
CA LYS A 63 20.62 -3.88 14.70
C LYS A 63 20.34 -3.02 13.47
N HIS A 64 20.33 -1.71 13.70
CA HIS A 64 20.26 -0.72 12.63
C HIS A 64 21.64 -0.55 11.99
N PRO A 65 21.87 -0.94 10.73
CA PRO A 65 23.13 -0.74 10.04
C PRO A 65 23.58 0.72 9.92
N ASP A 66 24.88 0.86 9.71
CA ASP A 66 25.50 2.13 9.43
C ASP A 66 24.97 2.74 8.11
N THR A 67 24.47 3.96 8.20
CA THR A 67 23.97 4.79 7.08
C THR A 67 24.99 5.86 6.68
N THR A 68 26.28 5.48 6.63
CA THR A 68 27.33 6.42 6.24
C THR A 68 27.18 6.85 4.78
N ALA A 69 27.50 8.11 4.48
CA ALA A 69 27.44 8.64 3.11
C ALA A 69 28.28 7.82 2.12
N GLN A 70 29.43 7.28 2.54
CA GLN A 70 30.29 6.47 1.70
C GLN A 70 29.59 5.17 1.23
N GLU A 71 28.89 4.50 2.14
CA GLU A 71 28.17 3.27 1.82
C GLU A 71 26.98 3.55 0.89
N LEU A 72 26.29 4.67 1.11
CA LEU A 72 25.20 5.11 0.23
C LEU A 72 25.68 5.39 -1.18
N SER A 73 26.79 6.13 -1.34
CA SER A 73 27.38 6.37 -2.66
C SER A 73 27.80 5.08 -3.34
N ARG A 74 28.39 4.12 -2.58
CA ARG A 74 28.78 2.80 -3.11
C ARG A 74 27.58 2.03 -3.65
N LEU A 75 26.48 1.98 -2.90
CA LEU A 75 25.24 1.31 -3.33
C LEU A 75 24.60 2.04 -4.52
N ALA A 76 24.47 3.36 -4.44
CA ALA A 76 23.87 4.18 -5.49
C ALA A 76 24.57 3.98 -6.84
N GLU A 77 25.90 4.14 -6.89
CA GLU A 77 26.66 4.00 -8.13
C GLU A 77 26.83 2.53 -8.55
N GLY A 78 27.17 1.67 -7.60
CA GLY A 78 27.56 0.29 -7.88
C GLY A 78 26.37 -0.64 -8.14
N ALA A 79 25.37 -0.62 -7.26
CA ALA A 79 24.23 -1.54 -7.31
C ALA A 79 23.13 -1.03 -8.25
N PHE A 80 22.86 0.27 -8.21
CA PHE A 80 21.70 0.87 -8.88
C PHE A 80 22.06 1.78 -10.06
N GLY A 81 23.35 1.99 -10.32
CA GLY A 81 23.82 2.74 -11.49
C GLY A 81 23.46 4.23 -11.47
N ILE A 82 23.19 4.81 -10.30
CA ILE A 82 22.92 6.24 -10.13
C ILE A 82 24.22 7.01 -10.38
N ARG A 83 24.21 7.90 -11.37
CA ARG A 83 25.36 8.75 -11.72
C ARG A 83 25.11 10.18 -11.31
N GLU A 84 26.19 10.90 -11.01
CA GLU A 84 26.12 12.31 -10.58
C GLU A 84 25.20 12.51 -9.36
N GLY A 85 25.15 11.50 -8.49
CA GLY A 85 24.25 11.46 -7.36
C GLY A 85 24.52 12.58 -6.36
N ARG A 86 23.46 13.25 -5.92
CA ARG A 86 23.48 14.19 -4.81
C ARG A 86 22.90 13.52 -3.58
N THR A 87 23.60 13.63 -2.46
CA THR A 87 23.14 13.09 -1.20
C THR A 87 22.44 14.16 -0.38
N GLU A 88 21.23 13.84 0.07
CA GLU A 88 20.47 14.63 1.04
C GLU A 88 20.22 13.76 2.28
N GLN A 89 20.31 14.38 3.45
CA GLN A 89 20.05 13.70 4.72
C GLN A 89 18.99 14.46 5.49
N SER A 90 18.00 13.73 5.96
CA SER A 90 16.99 14.21 6.89
C SER A 90 17.07 13.41 8.20
N GLU A 91 16.16 13.70 9.12
CA GLU A 91 16.04 12.97 10.39
C GLU A 91 15.65 11.51 10.16
N ASP A 92 14.76 11.26 9.22
CA ASP A 92 14.15 9.95 8.92
C ASP A 92 14.93 9.13 7.87
N ARG A 93 15.56 9.79 6.89
CA ARG A 93 16.18 9.09 5.74
C ARG A 93 17.45 9.74 5.23
N SER A 94 18.19 8.96 4.45
CA SER A 94 19.24 9.46 3.57
C SER A 94 18.87 9.13 2.13
N VAL A 95 18.95 10.12 1.26
CA VAL A 95 18.54 10.03 -0.15
C VAL A 95 19.74 10.30 -1.05
N VAL A 96 19.93 9.49 -2.07
CA VAL A 96 20.84 9.76 -3.18
C VAL A 96 20.04 9.82 -4.47
N ALA A 97 19.93 11.00 -5.07
CA ALA A 97 19.19 11.22 -6.31
C ALA A 97 20.14 11.69 -7.41
N GLY A 98 19.99 11.16 -8.62
CA GLY A 98 20.82 11.51 -9.75
C GLY A 98 20.32 10.94 -11.08
N GLN A 99 21.20 10.89 -12.07
CA GLN A 99 20.86 10.23 -13.33
C GLN A 99 20.68 8.74 -13.09
N GLY A 100 19.51 8.22 -13.44
CA GLY A 100 19.19 6.80 -13.39
C GLY A 100 18.30 6.38 -12.22
N GLY A 101 18.03 7.25 -11.26
CA GLY A 101 17.03 7.02 -10.23
C GLY A 101 17.35 7.68 -8.88
N THR A 102 16.58 7.28 -7.88
CA THR A 102 16.69 7.72 -6.49
C THR A 102 16.82 6.50 -5.58
N LEU A 103 17.84 6.50 -4.73
CA LEU A 103 18.04 5.53 -3.65
C LEU A 103 17.73 6.20 -2.31
N GLU A 104 16.83 5.63 -1.52
CA GLU A 104 16.50 6.07 -0.18
C GLU A 104 16.84 4.99 0.84
N VAL A 105 17.32 5.41 2.01
CA VAL A 105 17.64 4.54 3.14
C VAL A 105 17.00 5.10 4.38
N TYR A 106 16.09 4.32 4.95
CA TYR A 106 15.39 4.65 6.18
C TYR A 106 16.31 4.45 7.37
N ARG A 107 16.49 5.47 8.19
CA ARG A 107 17.44 5.44 9.32
C ARG A 107 16.91 4.64 10.51
N SER A 108 15.58 4.54 10.61
CA SER A 108 14.85 3.88 11.71
C SER A 108 14.69 2.38 11.55
N SER A 109 14.67 1.87 10.31
CA SER A 109 14.39 0.47 9.99
C SER A 109 15.51 -0.18 9.18
N SER A 110 16.36 0.65 8.56
CA SER A 110 17.35 0.23 7.56
C SER A 110 16.77 -0.38 6.28
N GLY A 111 15.50 -0.09 6.02
CA GLY A 111 14.85 -0.27 4.73
C GLY A 111 15.60 0.48 3.63
N LEU A 112 15.74 -0.17 2.48
CA LEU A 112 16.22 0.45 1.25
C LEU A 112 15.06 0.55 0.25
N TRP A 113 15.00 1.66 -0.47
CA TRP A 113 14.12 1.88 -1.59
C TRP A 113 14.92 2.43 -2.77
N PHE A 114 14.77 1.85 -3.95
CA PHE A 114 15.30 2.40 -5.19
C PHE A 114 14.21 2.45 -6.25
N GLN A 115 14.20 3.55 -7.01
CA GLN A 115 13.28 3.76 -8.13
C GLN A 115 13.98 4.51 -9.27
N ASP A 116 13.92 3.96 -10.49
CA ASP A 116 14.10 4.69 -11.74
C ASP A 116 12.74 5.24 -12.20
N GLN A 117 12.45 6.49 -11.84
CA GLN A 117 11.17 7.17 -12.13
C GLN A 117 10.86 7.28 -13.62
N SER A 118 11.85 7.12 -14.50
CA SER A 118 11.61 7.16 -15.95
C SER A 118 10.98 5.87 -16.50
N GLN A 119 11.03 4.78 -15.73
CA GLN A 119 10.60 3.46 -16.16
C GLN A 119 9.64 2.77 -15.19
N LEU A 120 9.90 2.82 -13.88
CA LEU A 120 9.05 2.12 -12.91
C LEU A 120 7.63 2.71 -12.96
N TRP A 121 6.65 1.84 -13.20
CA TRP A 121 5.23 2.19 -13.33
C TRP A 121 4.89 3.19 -14.44
N ASN A 122 5.75 3.31 -15.47
CA ASN A 122 5.47 4.16 -16.62
C ASN A 122 4.62 3.43 -17.67
N PRO A 123 3.33 3.77 -17.86
CA PRO A 123 2.41 3.11 -18.78
C PRO A 123 2.72 3.43 -20.25
N GLU A 124 3.66 4.33 -20.55
CA GLU A 124 4.15 4.56 -21.91
C GLU A 124 5.39 3.72 -22.24
N ALA A 125 6.03 3.11 -21.23
CA ALA A 125 7.22 2.29 -21.44
C ALA A 125 6.92 1.11 -22.37
N LYS A 126 7.85 0.81 -23.28
CA LYS A 126 7.79 -0.33 -24.21
C LYS A 126 9.08 -1.16 -24.10
N PRO A 127 9.29 -1.82 -22.96
CA PRO A 127 10.56 -2.47 -22.65
C PRO A 127 10.74 -3.75 -23.45
N THR A 128 12.00 -4.10 -23.71
CA THR A 128 12.37 -5.47 -24.08
C THR A 128 12.69 -6.24 -22.80
N LEU A 129 11.73 -7.01 -22.30
CA LEU A 129 11.88 -7.76 -21.04
C LEU A 129 12.82 -8.97 -21.20
N ILE A 130 13.65 -9.20 -20.19
CA ILE A 130 14.48 -10.40 -20.06
C ILE A 130 13.65 -11.58 -19.55
N GLY A 131 14.13 -12.81 -19.74
CA GLY A 131 13.43 -14.01 -19.25
C GLY A 131 13.54 -14.18 -17.72
N GLU A 132 12.58 -14.88 -17.12
CA GLU A 132 12.52 -15.12 -15.66
C GLU A 132 13.84 -15.69 -15.10
N GLU A 133 14.41 -16.72 -15.73
CA GLU A 133 15.64 -17.35 -15.24
C GLU A 133 16.83 -16.38 -15.25
N GLU A 134 16.89 -15.50 -16.25
CA GLU A 134 17.92 -14.47 -16.37
C GLU A 134 17.72 -13.38 -15.32
N ALA A 135 16.48 -12.91 -15.13
CA ALA A 135 16.12 -11.94 -14.11
C ALA A 135 16.44 -12.46 -12.70
N ARG A 136 16.10 -13.71 -12.40
CA ARG A 136 16.42 -14.34 -11.10
C ARG A 136 17.92 -14.40 -10.86
N LYS A 137 18.72 -14.83 -11.85
CA LYS A 137 20.18 -14.86 -11.73
C LYS A 137 20.77 -13.47 -11.49
N ALA A 138 20.23 -12.46 -12.18
CA ALA A 138 20.65 -11.07 -12.00
C ALA A 138 20.30 -10.56 -10.60
N ALA A 139 19.10 -10.89 -10.08
CA ALA A 139 18.67 -10.53 -8.73
C ALA A 139 19.53 -11.22 -7.67
N ASP A 140 19.76 -12.53 -7.79
CA ASP A 140 20.64 -13.29 -6.88
C ASP A 140 22.03 -12.67 -6.82
N SER A 141 22.59 -12.30 -7.98
CA SER A 141 23.92 -11.68 -8.08
C SER A 141 23.94 -10.30 -7.44
N LEU A 142 22.95 -9.44 -7.73
CA LEU A 142 22.82 -8.11 -7.13
C LEU A 142 22.77 -8.20 -5.60
N LEU A 143 21.91 -9.07 -5.07
CA LEU A 143 21.69 -9.20 -3.64
C LEU A 143 22.96 -9.70 -2.91
N GLN A 144 23.67 -10.65 -3.50
CA GLN A 144 24.92 -11.20 -2.96
C GLN A 144 26.09 -10.22 -3.07
N ASP A 145 26.35 -9.69 -4.27
CA ASP A 145 27.56 -8.90 -4.58
C ASP A 145 27.57 -7.56 -3.82
N PHE A 146 26.40 -7.00 -3.54
CA PHE A 146 26.28 -5.73 -2.83
C PHE A 146 25.98 -5.87 -1.34
N GLY A 147 25.83 -7.10 -0.84
CA GLY A 147 25.57 -7.38 0.57
C GLY A 147 24.22 -6.86 1.03
N LEU A 148 23.19 -7.01 0.19
CA LEU A 148 21.82 -6.55 0.44
C LEU A 148 20.99 -7.59 1.22
N LEU A 149 21.44 -8.84 1.25
CA LEU A 149 20.83 -9.91 2.02
C LEU A 149 20.99 -9.68 3.54
N PRO A 150 20.06 -10.21 4.36
CA PRO A 150 20.14 -10.12 5.80
C PRO A 150 21.40 -10.82 6.33
N ARG A 151 21.83 -10.41 7.52
CA ARG A 151 22.98 -10.98 8.25
C ARG A 151 22.52 -11.64 9.55
N GLY A 152 23.08 -12.82 9.83
CA GLY A 152 22.82 -13.59 11.04
C GLY A 152 22.41 -15.02 10.74
N GLU A 153 22.77 -15.97 11.61
CA GLU A 153 22.56 -17.41 11.36
C GLU A 153 21.10 -17.85 11.46
N VAL A 154 20.26 -17.02 12.08
CA VAL A 154 18.84 -17.30 12.33
C VAL A 154 17.92 -16.87 11.19
N LEU A 155 18.41 -16.06 10.23
CA LEU A 155 17.60 -15.60 9.11
C LEU A 155 17.87 -16.44 7.86
N GLU A 156 16.81 -16.73 7.11
CA GLU A 156 16.88 -17.39 5.81
C GLU A 156 16.10 -16.57 4.78
N VAL A 157 16.65 -16.47 3.57
CA VAL A 157 15.99 -15.86 2.42
C VAL A 157 15.54 -16.95 1.46
N SER A 158 14.28 -16.91 1.05
CA SER A 158 13.68 -17.84 0.11
C SER A 158 13.11 -17.11 -1.11
N TYR A 159 13.23 -17.72 -2.29
CA TYR A 159 12.58 -17.21 -3.51
C TYR A 159 11.06 -17.41 -3.41
N LEU A 160 10.29 -16.33 -3.58
CA LEU A 160 8.82 -16.36 -3.56
C LEU A 160 8.21 -16.48 -4.96
N GLY A 161 8.90 -15.98 -5.99
CA GLY A 161 8.44 -16.09 -7.36
C GLY A 161 8.80 -14.89 -8.23
N VAL A 162 8.32 -14.96 -9.47
CA VAL A 162 8.39 -13.88 -10.45
C VAL A 162 7.00 -13.26 -10.65
N ALA A 163 6.99 -11.97 -10.96
CA ALA A 163 5.81 -11.21 -11.36
C ALA A 163 6.24 -10.05 -12.28
N GLY A 164 5.36 -9.10 -12.50
CA GLY A 164 5.69 -7.83 -13.12
C GLY A 164 4.47 -6.93 -13.15
N THR A 165 4.70 -5.62 -13.26
CA THR A 165 3.63 -4.64 -13.37
C THR A 165 2.79 -4.93 -14.62
N GLN A 166 1.49 -5.14 -14.44
CA GLN A 166 0.53 -5.39 -15.51
C GLN A 166 -0.18 -4.09 -15.88
N LEU A 167 -0.49 -3.93 -17.16
CA LEU A 167 -1.24 -2.80 -17.71
C LEU A 167 -2.32 -3.36 -18.64
N SER A 168 -3.56 -2.96 -18.41
CA SER A 168 -4.72 -3.26 -19.24
C SER A 168 -5.32 -1.97 -19.78
N ILE A 169 -5.65 -1.93 -21.07
CA ILE A 169 -6.27 -0.78 -21.72
C ILE A 169 -7.55 -1.24 -22.41
N LEU A 170 -8.69 -0.65 -22.03
CA LEU A 170 -9.98 -0.86 -22.67
C LEU A 170 -10.36 0.39 -23.47
N ASN A 171 -10.62 0.20 -24.77
CA ASN A 171 -11.21 1.23 -25.62
C ASN A 171 -12.74 1.04 -25.66
N ALA A 172 -13.51 1.99 -25.14
CA ALA A 172 -14.97 1.85 -25.08
C ALA A 172 -15.63 1.85 -26.45
N GLY A 173 -15.07 2.57 -27.43
CA GLY A 173 -15.61 2.63 -28.79
C GLY A 173 -15.55 1.29 -29.53
N SER A 174 -14.52 0.47 -29.27
CA SER A 174 -14.35 -0.85 -29.89
C SER A 174 -14.71 -2.02 -28.98
N GLY A 175 -14.76 -1.79 -27.66
CA GLY A 175 -14.84 -2.84 -26.64
C GLY A 175 -13.60 -3.73 -26.56
N GLN A 176 -12.48 -3.32 -27.17
CA GLN A 176 -11.25 -4.11 -27.17
C GLN A 176 -10.39 -3.80 -25.95
N ARG A 177 -9.95 -4.87 -25.29
CA ARG A 177 -8.97 -4.87 -24.20
C ARG A 177 -7.61 -5.33 -24.70
N GLU A 178 -6.56 -4.61 -24.34
CA GLU A 178 -5.15 -4.97 -24.56
C GLU A 178 -4.43 -5.07 -23.22
N ASP A 179 -3.76 -6.19 -22.97
CA ASP A 179 -2.97 -6.42 -21.76
C ASP A 179 -1.48 -6.50 -22.10
N ARG A 180 -0.63 -5.92 -21.26
CA ARG A 180 0.83 -6.01 -21.38
C ARG A 180 1.55 -5.83 -20.05
N GLN A 181 2.75 -6.38 -19.98
CA GLN A 181 3.63 -6.29 -18.81
C GLN A 181 4.71 -5.21 -19.02
N LEU A 182 5.02 -4.43 -17.97
CA LEU A 182 5.95 -3.30 -18.01
C LEU A 182 7.35 -3.58 -17.43
N ASP A 183 7.48 -4.66 -16.65
CA ASP A 183 8.74 -5.01 -15.98
C ASP A 183 8.75 -6.49 -15.56
N VAL A 184 9.86 -6.98 -15.02
CA VAL A 184 9.96 -8.30 -14.38
C VAL A 184 10.42 -8.09 -12.94
N GLN A 185 9.62 -8.51 -11.98
CA GLN A 185 9.94 -8.47 -10.55
C GLN A 185 10.31 -9.85 -10.03
N ILE A 186 11.43 -9.94 -9.33
CA ILE A 186 11.86 -11.12 -8.58
C ILE A 186 11.67 -10.82 -7.10
N SER A 187 10.88 -11.65 -6.42
CA SER A 187 10.52 -11.48 -5.01
C SER A 187 11.14 -12.57 -4.15
N TYR A 188 11.64 -12.18 -2.98
CA TYR A 188 12.16 -13.06 -1.95
C TYR A 188 11.52 -12.74 -0.60
N GLY A 189 11.35 -13.76 0.23
CA GLY A 189 10.79 -13.66 1.57
C GLY A 189 11.81 -14.03 2.63
N LEU A 190 11.48 -13.69 3.87
CA LEU A 190 12.28 -14.01 5.04
C LEU A 190 11.67 -15.16 5.86
N SER A 191 12.53 -15.92 6.52
CA SER A 191 12.15 -16.89 7.54
C SER A 191 13.14 -16.87 8.70
N VAL A 192 12.64 -17.13 9.90
CA VAL A 192 13.45 -17.33 11.11
C VAL A 192 13.63 -18.82 11.35
N ARG A 193 14.88 -19.25 11.46
CA ARG A 193 15.27 -20.60 11.86
C ARG A 193 15.73 -20.61 13.31
N GLY A 194 15.18 -21.53 14.09
CA GLY A 194 15.65 -21.84 15.44
C GLY A 194 15.76 -23.33 15.68
N ASP A 195 15.91 -23.71 16.94
CA ASP A 195 16.00 -25.12 17.33
C ASP A 195 14.64 -25.81 17.13
N GLY A 196 14.56 -26.69 16.14
CA GLY A 196 13.35 -27.45 15.82
C GLY A 196 12.26 -26.71 15.04
N PHE A 197 12.49 -25.46 14.61
CA PHE A 197 11.50 -24.70 13.82
C PHE A 197 12.09 -23.88 12.68
N THR A 198 11.25 -23.58 11.70
CA THR A 198 11.49 -22.54 10.69
C THR A 198 10.15 -21.89 10.42
N LEU A 199 10.05 -20.60 10.76
CA LEU A 199 8.80 -19.85 10.68
C LEU A 199 8.96 -18.70 9.68
N PRO A 200 7.94 -18.40 8.86
CA PRO A 200 8.01 -17.28 7.93
C PRO A 200 8.08 -15.95 8.70
N VAL A 201 8.64 -14.93 8.06
CA VAL A 201 8.49 -13.54 8.49
C VAL A 201 7.43 -12.88 7.60
N THR A 202 6.50 -12.15 8.20
CA THR A 202 5.45 -11.38 7.52
C THR A 202 5.57 -9.88 7.82
N GLY A 203 4.79 -9.06 7.11
CA GLY A 203 4.81 -7.60 7.17
C GLY A 203 5.61 -6.96 6.02
N GLY A 204 5.44 -5.65 5.84
CA GLY A 204 6.02 -4.91 4.71
C GLY A 204 7.54 -4.93 4.63
N GLY A 205 8.24 -5.09 5.76
CA GLY A 205 9.70 -5.24 5.79
C GLY A 205 10.19 -6.64 5.45
N ALA A 206 9.32 -7.65 5.39
CA ALA A 206 9.71 -9.06 5.32
C ALA A 206 10.12 -9.57 3.92
N LYS A 207 10.49 -8.66 3.01
CA LYS A 207 10.67 -8.97 1.58
C LYS A 207 11.88 -8.30 0.95
N TYR A 208 12.30 -8.88 -0.16
CA TYR A 208 13.24 -8.28 -1.10
C TYR A 208 12.67 -8.38 -2.50
N ASN A 209 12.42 -7.25 -3.14
CA ASN A 209 11.96 -7.21 -4.52
C ASN A 209 13.03 -6.54 -5.37
N VAL A 210 13.38 -7.15 -6.50
CA VAL A 210 14.25 -6.57 -7.53
C VAL A 210 13.44 -6.47 -8.82
N VAL A 211 13.31 -5.27 -9.37
CA VAL A 211 12.49 -4.99 -10.56
C VAL A 211 13.37 -4.64 -11.75
N PHE A 212 13.16 -5.34 -12.86
CA PHE A 212 13.92 -5.19 -14.10
C PHE A 212 13.04 -4.62 -15.22
N GLY A 213 13.47 -3.52 -15.82
CA GLY A 213 12.85 -2.88 -16.97
C GLY A 213 13.51 -3.26 -18.30
N ASP A 214 13.65 -2.28 -19.18
CA ASP A 214 14.20 -2.50 -20.53
C ASP A 214 15.57 -3.18 -20.50
N ARG A 215 15.69 -4.30 -21.22
CA ARG A 215 16.91 -5.08 -21.40
C ARG A 215 17.58 -5.48 -20.08
N GLY A 216 16.78 -5.74 -19.05
CA GLY A 216 17.27 -6.23 -17.75
C GLY A 216 17.91 -5.16 -16.87
N ARG A 217 17.66 -3.87 -17.16
CA ARG A 217 18.10 -2.78 -16.28
C ARG A 217 17.30 -2.81 -14.98
N ILE A 218 17.97 -2.68 -13.84
CA ILE A 218 17.29 -2.51 -12.54
C ILE A 218 16.60 -1.15 -12.53
N ILE A 219 15.29 -1.15 -12.26
CA ILE A 219 14.44 0.05 -12.21
C ILE A 219 13.71 0.20 -10.88
N GLY A 220 13.72 -0.85 -10.04
CA GLY A 220 13.10 -0.83 -8.73
C GLY A 220 13.81 -1.80 -7.79
N TYR A 221 13.90 -1.42 -6.52
CA TYR A 221 14.31 -2.34 -5.45
C TYR A 221 13.71 -1.91 -4.12
N ILE A 222 13.26 -2.88 -3.33
CA ILE A 222 12.88 -2.68 -1.94
C ILE A 222 13.38 -3.86 -1.11
N GLY A 223 13.92 -3.56 0.07
CA GLY A 223 14.25 -4.57 1.08
C GLY A 223 15.14 -4.02 2.20
N PRO A 224 15.08 -4.57 3.42
CA PRO A 224 15.89 -4.08 4.53
C PRO A 224 17.27 -4.75 4.57
N ARG A 225 18.29 -4.00 5.01
CA ARG A 225 19.58 -4.57 5.41
C ARG A 225 19.52 -5.05 6.87
N LEU A 226 18.76 -6.12 7.09
CA LEU A 226 18.48 -6.64 8.42
C LEU A 226 19.70 -7.33 9.05
N GLU A 227 19.99 -7.04 10.31
CA GLU A 227 21.00 -7.74 11.10
C GLU A 227 20.42 -8.06 12.48
N VAL A 228 20.51 -9.33 12.91
CA VAL A 228 20.13 -9.72 14.28
C VAL A 228 21.31 -9.45 15.21
N GLU A 229 21.12 -8.55 16.19
CA GLU A 229 22.14 -8.18 17.17
C GLU A 229 22.35 -9.32 18.18
N ARG A 230 21.25 -9.81 18.75
CA ARG A 230 21.22 -10.84 19.80
C ARG A 230 19.81 -11.39 19.98
N VAL A 231 19.70 -12.51 20.68
CA VAL A 231 18.44 -12.94 21.28
C VAL A 231 18.16 -12.02 22.47
N GLU A 232 17.03 -11.32 22.44
CA GLU A 232 16.61 -10.45 23.55
C GLU A 232 16.07 -11.29 24.72
N GLY A 233 15.33 -12.35 24.41
CA GLY A 233 14.82 -13.30 25.37
C GLY A 233 14.01 -14.40 24.71
N THR A 234 13.61 -15.39 25.49
CA THR A 234 12.68 -16.46 25.08
C THR A 234 11.40 -16.30 25.88
N TYR A 235 10.27 -16.26 25.18
CA TYR A 235 8.98 -15.93 25.77
C TYR A 235 8.00 -17.08 25.58
N PRO A 236 7.14 -17.37 26.59
CA PRO A 236 6.08 -18.35 26.44
C PRO A 236 5.19 -18.02 25.25
N LEU A 237 4.92 -19.04 24.43
CA LEU A 237 4.00 -18.94 23.32
C LEU A 237 2.57 -18.92 23.88
N LEU A 238 1.77 -17.99 23.38
CA LEU A 238 0.33 -17.97 23.56
C LEU A 238 -0.25 -19.26 22.98
N SER A 239 -1.11 -19.98 23.70
CA SER A 239 -1.70 -21.19 23.12
C SER A 239 -2.60 -20.82 21.95
N ARG A 240 -2.74 -21.75 20.99
CA ARG A 240 -3.58 -21.53 19.82
C ARG A 240 -5.03 -21.22 20.22
N GLU A 241 -5.57 -21.90 21.23
CA GLU A 241 -6.92 -21.65 21.73
C GLU A 241 -7.09 -20.26 22.33
N GLU A 242 -6.07 -19.73 23.01
CA GLU A 242 -6.12 -18.36 23.55
C GLU A 242 -6.01 -17.31 22.43
N ALA A 243 -5.17 -17.55 21.42
CA ALA A 243 -5.10 -16.70 20.23
C ALA A 243 -6.43 -16.71 19.46
N ASP A 244 -7.03 -17.88 19.23
CA ASP A 244 -8.32 -18.04 18.56
C ASP A 244 -9.43 -17.34 19.34
N HIS A 245 -9.42 -17.45 20.67
CA HIS A 245 -10.38 -16.73 21.51
C HIS A 245 -10.23 -15.21 21.37
N ARG A 246 -8.99 -14.68 21.34
CA ARG A 246 -8.76 -13.24 21.13
C ARG A 246 -9.27 -12.80 19.76
N PHE A 247 -8.98 -13.58 18.72
CA PHE A 247 -9.45 -13.33 17.37
C PHE A 247 -10.99 -13.30 17.30
N VAL A 248 -11.66 -14.32 17.83
CA VAL A 248 -13.13 -14.40 17.85
C VAL A 248 -13.78 -13.25 18.63
N VAL A 249 -13.15 -12.80 19.73
CA VAL A 249 -13.63 -11.63 20.49
C VAL A 249 -13.48 -10.36 19.66
N MET A 250 -12.33 -10.16 19.00
CA MET A 250 -12.08 -8.99 18.15
C MET A 250 -13.05 -8.94 16.95
N THR A 251 -13.40 -10.10 16.39
CA THR A 251 -14.34 -10.20 15.26
C THR A 251 -15.78 -10.46 15.69
N SER A 252 -16.16 -10.21 16.94
CA SER A 252 -17.49 -10.61 17.45
C SER A 252 -18.67 -9.89 16.79
N ASN A 253 -18.40 -8.78 16.10
CA ASN A 253 -19.38 -7.95 15.41
C ASN A 253 -19.62 -8.38 13.96
N VAL A 254 -18.81 -9.30 13.42
CA VAL A 254 -18.97 -9.86 12.08
C VAL A 254 -19.32 -11.34 12.14
N LYS A 255 -19.97 -11.83 11.10
CA LYS A 255 -20.30 -13.25 10.97
C LYS A 255 -19.17 -13.97 10.23
N LEU A 256 -18.29 -14.63 10.98
CA LEU A 256 -17.25 -15.49 10.42
C LEU A 256 -17.84 -16.78 9.83
N GLU A 257 -17.53 -17.09 8.57
CA GLU A 257 -17.81 -18.40 7.96
C GLU A 257 -16.69 -19.39 8.24
N SER A 258 -15.45 -18.92 8.14
CA SER A 258 -14.24 -19.69 8.42
C SER A 258 -13.11 -18.75 8.81
N TYR A 259 -12.14 -19.29 9.54
CA TYR A 259 -10.85 -18.64 9.76
C TYR A 259 -9.76 -19.68 9.95
N GLU A 260 -8.54 -19.24 9.73
CA GLU A 260 -7.32 -19.98 10.00
C GLU A 260 -6.30 -19.03 10.61
N ALA A 261 -5.22 -19.59 11.14
CA ALA A 261 -4.06 -18.81 11.53
C ALA A 261 -2.78 -19.58 11.35
N THR A 262 -1.72 -18.82 11.10
CA THR A 262 -0.37 -19.32 10.89
C THR A 262 0.58 -18.62 11.85
N LEU A 263 1.49 -19.36 12.48
CA LEU A 263 2.55 -18.77 13.30
C LEU A 263 3.66 -18.21 12.41
N ALA A 264 4.06 -16.97 12.67
CA ALA A 264 5.08 -16.24 11.91
C ALA A 264 5.92 -15.35 12.85
N TYR A 265 6.93 -14.69 12.31
CA TYR A 265 7.54 -13.49 12.90
C TYR A 265 7.08 -12.24 12.16
N TYR A 266 7.06 -11.10 12.81
CA TYR A 266 6.64 -9.84 12.20
C TYR A 266 7.80 -8.87 11.97
N LEU A 267 7.87 -8.29 10.78
CA LEU A 267 8.76 -7.20 10.41
C LEU A 267 7.97 -6.05 9.77
N ALA A 268 7.93 -4.93 10.46
CA ALA A 268 7.25 -3.69 10.13
C ALA A 268 7.71 -3.11 8.78
N PRO A 269 6.89 -2.26 8.16
CA PRO A 269 7.24 -1.55 6.93
C PRO A 269 8.58 -0.80 7.01
N ASN A 270 9.25 -0.62 5.86
CA ASN A 270 10.53 0.09 5.81
C ASN A 270 10.48 1.53 6.35
N GLY A 271 9.32 2.19 6.36
CA GLY A 271 9.17 3.52 6.96
C GLY A 271 9.16 3.53 8.49
N GLU A 272 8.97 2.38 9.14
CA GLU A 272 8.67 2.28 10.57
C GLU A 272 9.85 1.77 11.38
N ALA A 273 10.08 2.40 12.54
CA ALA A 273 11.09 1.93 13.46
C ALA A 273 10.66 0.61 14.11
N GLN A 274 11.54 -0.39 14.09
CA GLN A 274 11.32 -1.63 14.81
C GLN A 274 12.64 -2.15 15.37
N ASP A 275 12.68 -2.33 16.70
CA ASP A 275 13.87 -2.81 17.39
C ASP A 275 13.87 -4.33 17.60
N TYR A 276 12.73 -5.00 17.37
CA TYR A 276 12.55 -6.41 17.71
C TYR A 276 11.82 -7.18 16.64
N LEU A 277 12.39 -8.31 16.22
CA LEU A 277 11.69 -9.33 15.43
C LEU A 277 11.04 -10.31 16.40
N ALA A 278 9.70 -10.34 16.43
CA ALA A 278 8.92 -11.07 17.42
C ALA A 278 7.84 -11.96 16.77
N PRO A 279 7.45 -13.07 17.43
CA PRO A 279 6.48 -14.01 16.90
C PRO A 279 5.03 -13.48 16.99
N VAL A 280 4.25 -13.79 15.96
CA VAL A 280 2.84 -13.41 15.80
C VAL A 280 2.02 -14.55 15.20
N TYR A 281 0.73 -14.56 15.51
CA TYR A 281 -0.27 -15.30 14.73
C TYR A 281 -0.84 -14.38 13.66
N VAL A 282 -0.87 -14.87 12.42
CA VAL A 282 -1.53 -14.21 11.29
C VAL A 282 -2.86 -14.91 11.04
N TYR A 283 -3.96 -14.20 11.23
CA TYR A 283 -5.31 -14.72 10.99
C TYR A 283 -5.82 -14.30 9.61
N SER A 284 -6.39 -15.25 8.88
CA SER A 284 -7.21 -15.04 7.67
C SER A 284 -8.59 -15.64 7.89
N GLY A 285 -9.60 -15.16 7.18
CA GLY A 285 -10.96 -15.69 7.25
C GLY A 285 -11.90 -15.21 6.16
N MET A 286 -13.09 -15.79 6.11
CA MET A 286 -14.18 -15.37 5.24
C MET A 286 -15.33 -14.84 6.09
N LEU A 287 -15.82 -13.66 5.76
CA LEU A 287 -16.99 -13.04 6.36
C LEU A 287 -18.24 -13.39 5.55
N SER A 288 -19.34 -13.62 6.23
CA SER A 288 -20.66 -13.82 5.61
C SER A 288 -21.35 -12.46 5.51
N THR A 289 -21.61 -11.97 4.31
CA THR A 289 -22.41 -10.76 4.04
C THR A 289 -23.67 -11.14 3.26
N ASP A 290 -24.63 -10.22 3.16
CA ASP A 290 -25.85 -10.44 2.37
C ASP A 290 -25.54 -10.58 0.86
N GLN A 291 -24.43 -9.99 0.40
CA GLN A 291 -23.94 -10.09 -0.97
C GLN A 291 -23.04 -11.32 -1.22
N GLY A 292 -22.69 -12.07 -0.18
CA GLY A 292 -21.91 -13.30 -0.24
C GLY A 292 -20.66 -13.30 0.64
N PRO A 293 -19.78 -14.30 0.49
CA PRO A 293 -18.58 -14.40 1.31
C PRO A 293 -17.53 -13.37 0.87
N VAL A 294 -17.08 -12.52 1.80
CA VAL A 294 -16.05 -11.50 1.58
C VAL A 294 -14.78 -11.89 2.34
N PRO A 295 -13.59 -11.86 1.72
CA PRO A 295 -12.37 -12.19 2.44
C PRO A 295 -12.02 -11.08 3.45
N MET A 296 -11.66 -11.51 4.66
CA MET A 296 -11.18 -10.61 5.70
C MET A 296 -9.74 -10.18 5.39
N ARG A 297 -9.36 -8.94 5.70
CA ARG A 297 -7.93 -8.58 5.75
C ARG A 297 -7.20 -9.47 6.75
N ASN A 298 -5.92 -9.74 6.49
CA ASN A 298 -5.10 -10.49 7.43
C ASN A 298 -4.87 -9.67 8.71
N VAL A 299 -5.17 -10.25 9.87
CA VAL A 299 -4.99 -9.60 11.17
C VAL A 299 -3.84 -10.27 11.93
N ILE A 300 -3.07 -9.46 12.66
CA ILE A 300 -1.89 -9.90 13.39
C ILE A 300 -2.17 -9.86 14.90
N ILE A 301 -1.98 -10.98 15.58
CA ILE A 301 -2.05 -11.08 17.04
C ILE A 301 -0.67 -11.46 17.57
N PRO A 302 -0.09 -10.72 18.56
CA PRO A 302 1.15 -11.13 19.20
C PRO A 302 1.07 -12.56 19.74
N ALA A 303 2.03 -13.42 19.37
CA ALA A 303 2.04 -14.82 19.79
C ALA A 303 2.72 -15.01 21.15
N THR A 304 3.19 -13.95 21.79
CA THR A 304 3.80 -13.97 23.13
C THR A 304 3.35 -12.76 23.94
N GLY A 305 3.70 -12.72 25.22
CA GLY A 305 3.49 -11.54 26.07
C GLY A 305 4.42 -10.35 25.77
N PHE A 306 5.36 -10.48 24.82
CA PHE A 306 6.23 -9.38 24.39
C PHE A 306 5.49 -8.57 23.33
N THR A 307 5.05 -7.35 23.62
CA THR A 307 4.24 -6.52 22.71
C THR A 307 4.92 -5.25 22.23
N ASP A 308 6.16 -4.98 22.67
CA ASP A 308 6.91 -3.73 22.41
C ASP A 308 7.45 -3.62 20.96
N PHE A 309 6.77 -4.23 19.99
CA PHE A 309 7.22 -4.33 18.60
C PHE A 309 6.14 -3.99 17.56
N ILE A 310 4.87 -3.90 17.97
CA ILE A 310 3.75 -3.61 17.07
C ILE A 310 2.87 -2.54 17.70
N ASP A 311 2.58 -1.48 16.94
CA ASP A 311 1.59 -0.48 17.33
C ASP A 311 0.23 -0.93 16.80
N LEU A 312 -0.62 -1.45 17.70
CA LEU A 312 -1.98 -1.89 17.37
C LEU A 312 -2.99 -0.72 17.29
N GLY A 313 -2.52 0.52 17.23
CA GLY A 313 -3.36 1.69 17.00
C GLY A 313 -3.58 2.56 18.24
N GLY A 314 -3.42 3.86 18.06
CA GLY A 314 -3.67 4.91 19.03
C GLY A 314 -5.05 5.59 18.88
N ARG A 315 -5.35 6.52 19.79
CA ARG A 315 -6.65 7.22 19.88
C ARG A 315 -7.02 7.97 18.59
N VAL A 316 -8.24 7.76 18.11
CA VAL A 316 -8.83 8.39 16.91
C VAL A 316 -9.68 9.61 17.30
N ARG A 317 -9.72 10.63 16.44
CA ARG A 317 -10.68 11.74 16.57
C ARG A 317 -11.84 11.50 15.62
N MET A 318 -12.97 11.05 16.17
CA MET A 318 -14.19 10.86 15.40
C MET A 318 -15.03 12.12 15.42
N ALA A 319 -15.62 12.46 14.27
CA ALA A 319 -16.73 13.39 14.23
C ALA A 319 -18.02 12.64 14.60
N GLU A 320 -18.85 13.22 15.47
CA GLU A 320 -20.17 12.67 15.81
C GLU A 320 -21.20 13.18 14.80
N ARG A 321 -22.01 12.27 14.23
CA ARG A 321 -23.16 12.69 13.41
C ARG A 321 -24.17 13.41 14.28
N SER A 322 -24.80 14.45 13.72
CA SER A 322 -25.90 15.12 14.41
C SER A 322 -27.13 14.20 14.48
N PRO A 323 -27.98 14.30 15.53
CA PRO A 323 -29.21 13.51 15.63
C PRO A 323 -30.23 13.74 14.49
N GLU A 324 -30.05 14.80 13.71
CA GLU A 324 -30.88 15.12 12.54
C GLU A 324 -30.44 14.32 11.31
N MET A 325 -29.12 14.24 11.07
CA MET A 325 -28.54 13.39 10.01
C MET A 325 -28.88 11.91 10.20
N VAL A 326 -28.89 11.43 11.45
CA VAL A 326 -29.31 10.05 11.77
C VAL A 326 -30.77 9.79 11.41
N ARG A 327 -31.67 10.74 11.66
CA ARG A 327 -33.08 10.58 11.29
C ARG A 327 -33.30 10.60 9.78
N GLN A 328 -32.55 11.40 9.05
CA GLN A 328 -32.69 11.48 7.58
C GLN A 328 -32.27 10.18 6.90
N ALA A 329 -31.19 9.53 7.37
CA ALA A 329 -30.77 8.24 6.83
C ALA A 329 -31.72 7.08 7.20
N GLU A 330 -32.37 7.12 8.35
CA GLU A 330 -33.32 6.06 8.77
C GLU A 330 -34.68 6.12 8.03
N VAL A 331 -35.03 7.25 7.41
CA VAL A 331 -36.37 7.48 6.84
C VAL A 331 -36.52 6.95 5.40
N GLY A 332 -35.41 6.61 4.72
CA GLY A 332 -35.45 5.78 3.51
C GLY A 332 -36.18 6.38 2.30
N ASP A 333 -36.41 7.69 2.27
CA ASP A 333 -36.88 8.39 1.07
C ASP A 333 -35.77 9.33 0.56
N PRO A 334 -34.94 8.90 -0.41
CA PRO A 334 -33.79 9.66 -0.89
C PRO A 334 -34.16 11.04 -1.46
N ASP A 335 -35.39 11.24 -1.94
CA ASP A 335 -35.82 12.51 -2.56
C ASP A 335 -36.10 13.63 -1.54
N GLU A 336 -36.43 13.32 -0.28
CA GLU A 336 -36.71 14.34 0.76
C GLU A 336 -35.46 14.77 1.55
N ALA A 337 -34.48 13.87 1.74
CA ALA A 337 -33.27 14.14 2.53
C ALA A 337 -32.33 15.15 1.84
N ALA A 338 -32.08 14.99 0.54
CA ALA A 338 -31.18 15.85 -0.24
C ALA A 338 -31.65 17.32 -0.30
N THR A 339 -32.97 17.55 -0.28
CA THR A 339 -33.53 18.91 -0.36
C THR A 339 -33.31 19.71 0.94
N GLU A 340 -33.24 19.06 2.11
CA GLU A 340 -33.18 19.74 3.41
C GLU A 340 -31.74 20.00 3.89
N VAL A 341 -30.78 19.12 3.55
CA VAL A 341 -29.34 19.31 3.84
C VAL A 341 -28.77 20.52 3.07
N ALA A 342 -29.12 20.66 1.79
CA ALA A 342 -28.76 21.81 0.96
C ALA A 342 -29.28 23.15 1.55
N ILE A 343 -30.44 23.14 2.20
CA ILE A 343 -31.02 24.31 2.87
C ILE A 343 -30.24 24.65 4.16
N GLN A 344 -29.77 23.66 4.92
CA GLN A 344 -29.00 23.91 6.15
C GLN A 344 -27.59 24.47 5.88
N ARG A 345 -26.85 23.98 4.88
CA ARG A 345 -25.54 24.56 4.47
C ARG A 345 -25.71 26.01 3.96
N THR A 346 -26.79 26.30 3.24
CA THR A 346 -27.14 27.68 2.81
C THR A 346 -27.45 28.61 4.00
N LEU A 347 -27.94 28.08 5.13
CA LEU A 347 -28.24 28.87 6.33
C LEU A 347 -27.03 29.09 7.24
N GLN A 348 -25.98 28.28 7.14
CA GLN A 348 -24.70 28.50 7.86
C GLN A 348 -23.82 29.58 7.21
N THR A 349 -24.03 29.89 5.92
CA THR A 349 -23.45 31.07 5.25
C THR A 349 -24.34 32.30 5.50
N GLY A 350 -24.33 32.81 6.74
CA GLY A 350 -25.12 33.98 7.12
C GLY A 350 -24.88 35.19 6.20
N PRO A 351 -25.89 36.07 5.99
CA PRO A 351 -25.78 37.17 5.04
C PRO A 351 -24.68 38.15 5.45
N LEU A 352 -23.79 38.46 4.50
CA LEU A 352 -22.72 39.46 4.63
C LEU A 352 -23.31 40.77 5.16
N GLN A 353 -23.03 41.09 6.43
CA GLN A 353 -23.37 42.40 6.97
C GLN A 353 -22.45 43.47 6.38
N PRO A 354 -22.98 44.66 6.01
CA PRO A 354 -22.15 45.74 5.48
C PRO A 354 -21.23 46.29 6.58
N LEU A 355 -19.92 46.28 6.28
CA LEU A 355 -18.85 46.81 7.13
C LEU A 355 -19.12 48.27 7.53
N GLN A 356 -19.24 48.52 8.83
CA GLN A 356 -19.12 49.88 9.37
C GLN A 356 -17.64 50.26 9.53
N PRO A 357 -17.25 51.52 9.22
CA PRO A 357 -15.86 51.94 9.34
C PRO A 357 -15.53 52.24 10.82
N LEU A 358 -14.77 51.35 11.47
CA LEU A 358 -14.17 51.63 12.75
C LEU A 358 -12.87 52.44 12.56
N GLN A 359 -12.94 53.71 12.97
CA GLN A 359 -11.77 54.56 13.16
C GLN A 359 -11.09 54.20 14.49
N GLY A 360 -9.77 54.02 14.45
CA GLY A 360 -8.90 54.38 15.58
C GLY A 360 -8.26 53.22 16.38
N ALA A 361 -6.98 53.01 16.05
CA ALA A 361 -5.87 52.68 16.95
C ALA A 361 -5.66 51.23 17.46
N ALA A 362 -4.45 50.76 17.11
CA ALA A 362 -3.62 49.78 17.80
C ALA A 362 -3.97 48.28 17.69
N LEU A 363 -3.69 47.70 16.51
CA LEU A 363 -3.29 46.30 16.38
C LEU A 363 -2.05 46.23 15.48
N GLN A 364 -0.87 46.16 16.10
CA GLN A 364 0.34 45.64 15.46
C GLN A 364 0.55 44.23 16.03
N ASN A 365 0.67 43.26 15.12
CA ASN A 365 1.07 41.85 15.34
C ASN A 365 0.02 40.89 15.91
N ILE A 366 -1.05 40.66 15.15
CA ILE A 366 -1.68 39.34 15.09
C ILE A 366 -1.60 38.91 13.62
N PRO A 367 -0.95 37.78 13.28
CA PRO A 367 -0.99 37.28 11.91
C PRO A 367 -2.44 36.93 11.59
N LEU A 368 -3.01 37.60 10.58
CA LEU A 368 -4.26 37.22 9.94
C LEU A 368 -4.06 35.84 9.26
N ARG A 369 -4.06 34.75 10.03
CA ARG A 369 -4.69 33.51 9.58
C ARG A 369 -6.19 33.73 9.74
N THR A 370 -6.74 34.56 8.85
CA THR A 370 -8.19 34.65 8.67
C THR A 370 -8.60 33.36 7.99
N MET A 371 -9.65 32.74 8.51
CA MET A 371 -10.32 31.57 7.96
C MET A 371 -10.73 31.82 6.51
N ALA A 372 -9.86 31.51 5.57
CA ALA A 372 -10.31 30.98 4.29
C ALA A 372 -10.58 29.50 4.60
N SER A 373 -11.80 29.03 4.36
CA SER A 373 -11.98 27.61 4.11
C SER A 373 -10.97 27.21 3.04
N SER A 374 -10.34 26.04 3.20
CA SER A 374 -9.64 25.44 2.06
C SER A 374 -10.62 25.39 0.89
N ILE A 375 -10.11 25.50 -0.33
CA ILE A 375 -10.89 25.25 -1.55
C ILE A 375 -10.67 23.82 -2.05
N TYR A 376 -10.09 23.00 -1.18
CA TYR A 376 -9.79 21.59 -1.43
C TYR A 376 -10.28 20.80 -0.23
N GLU A 377 -10.96 19.71 -0.52
CA GLU A 377 -11.84 18.93 0.32
C GLU A 377 -11.35 17.47 0.32
N ALA A 378 -11.33 16.87 1.51
CA ALA A 378 -10.96 15.47 1.66
C ALA A 378 -11.83 14.77 2.70
N GLY A 379 -12.24 13.55 2.37
CA GLY A 379 -13.07 12.70 3.21
C GLY A 379 -12.39 11.37 3.56
N THR A 380 -12.77 10.79 4.70
CA THR A 380 -12.43 9.39 4.98
C THR A 380 -13.62 8.60 5.51
N SER A 381 -13.74 7.35 5.06
CA SER A 381 -14.72 6.39 5.58
C SER A 381 -14.02 5.09 5.97
N TRP A 382 -14.40 4.45 7.07
CA TRP A 382 -13.71 3.23 7.49
C TRP A 382 -14.56 2.29 8.34
N ILE A 383 -14.30 0.98 8.19
CA ILE A 383 -14.80 -0.07 9.07
C ILE A 383 -13.62 -0.63 9.86
N GLY A 384 -13.68 -0.49 11.19
CA GLY A 384 -12.61 -0.81 12.11
C GLY A 384 -13.02 -1.91 13.09
N PRO A 385 -13.09 -1.64 14.40
CA PRO A 385 -13.58 -2.59 15.41
C PRO A 385 -14.93 -3.25 15.11
N LEU A 386 -15.84 -2.60 14.36
CA LEU A 386 -17.07 -3.28 13.91
C LEU A 386 -16.78 -4.39 12.89
N GLY A 387 -15.73 -4.24 12.08
CA GLY A 387 -15.25 -5.27 11.15
C GLY A 387 -14.20 -6.21 11.74
N GLY A 388 -13.79 -6.03 13.00
CA GLY A 388 -12.63 -6.73 13.56
C GLY A 388 -11.28 -6.29 12.98
N LEU A 389 -11.19 -5.02 12.55
CA LEU A 389 -9.99 -4.39 11.99
C LEU A 389 -9.50 -3.27 12.93
N GLU A 390 -8.60 -3.60 13.85
CA GLU A 390 -8.12 -2.62 14.84
C GLU A 390 -7.21 -1.54 14.22
N GLY A 391 -6.61 -1.80 13.04
CA GLY A 391 -5.69 -0.89 12.35
C GLY A 391 -6.39 0.21 11.53
N SER A 392 -7.51 -0.12 10.88
CA SER A 392 -8.33 0.79 10.06
C SER A 392 -8.54 2.20 10.66
N PRO A 393 -8.92 2.36 11.94
CA PRO A 393 -9.16 3.70 12.49
C PRO A 393 -7.90 4.59 12.50
N ALA A 394 -6.75 4.04 12.87
CA ALA A 394 -5.49 4.77 12.88
C ALA A 394 -4.98 5.04 11.45
N ASN A 395 -5.27 4.13 10.53
CA ASN A 395 -4.96 4.25 9.11
C ASN A 395 -5.68 5.45 8.48
N ALA A 396 -7.02 5.53 8.65
CA ALA A 396 -7.82 6.66 8.20
C ALA A 396 -7.42 7.98 8.90
N GLN A 397 -7.22 7.95 10.23
CA GLN A 397 -6.76 9.14 10.97
C GLN A 397 -5.41 9.65 10.46
N GLY A 398 -4.51 8.75 10.06
CA GLY A 398 -3.22 9.10 9.48
C GLY A 398 -3.35 9.90 8.19
N PHE A 399 -4.32 9.56 7.34
CA PHE A 399 -4.65 10.34 6.13
C PHE A 399 -5.18 11.73 6.51
N VAL A 400 -6.20 11.79 7.37
CA VAL A 400 -6.80 13.04 7.87
C VAL A 400 -5.75 13.98 8.44
N ASP A 401 -4.87 13.47 9.30
CA ASP A 401 -3.84 14.28 9.97
C ASP A 401 -2.86 14.89 8.96
N GLU A 402 -2.46 14.13 7.94
CA GLU A 402 -1.53 14.62 6.91
C GLU A 402 -2.19 15.62 5.97
N MET A 403 -3.43 15.37 5.53
CA MET A 403 -4.21 16.27 4.67
C MET A 403 -4.52 17.59 5.38
N ALA A 404 -5.02 17.53 6.62
CA ALA A 404 -5.27 18.72 7.43
C ALA A 404 -3.99 19.52 7.72
N ALA A 405 -2.85 18.83 7.92
CA ALA A 405 -1.56 19.49 8.09
C ALA A 405 -1.06 20.20 6.82
N ASP A 406 -1.53 19.77 5.65
CA ASP A 406 -1.29 20.42 4.36
C ASP A 406 -2.24 21.60 4.08
N GLY A 407 -3.30 21.73 4.89
CA GLY A 407 -4.24 22.84 4.83
C GLY A 407 -5.56 22.53 4.15
N TRP A 408 -5.84 21.26 3.84
CA TRP A 408 -7.08 20.78 3.26
C TRP A 408 -8.25 20.88 4.25
N SER A 409 -9.47 21.06 3.72
CA SER A 409 -10.70 20.87 4.50
C SER A 409 -10.90 19.38 4.70
N ILE A 410 -11.26 18.97 5.91
CA ILE A 410 -11.66 17.59 6.18
C ILE A 410 -13.14 17.63 6.49
N ASP A 411 -13.94 17.33 5.48
CA ASP A 411 -15.39 17.50 5.54
C ASP A 411 -16.04 16.33 6.26
N PHE A 412 -15.44 15.12 6.16
CA PHE A 412 -15.82 14.00 7.01
C PHE A 412 -14.71 13.01 7.38
N ASN A 413 -14.91 12.34 8.52
CA ASN A 413 -14.16 11.16 8.96
C ASN A 413 -15.15 10.18 9.62
N TRP A 414 -15.76 9.34 8.80
CA TRP A 414 -16.82 8.42 9.17
C TRP A 414 -16.29 7.03 9.49
N GLY A 415 -16.35 6.67 10.76
CA GLY A 415 -15.89 5.37 11.24
C GLY A 415 -17.02 4.48 11.72
N ASP A 416 -16.85 3.18 11.51
CA ASP A 416 -17.70 2.12 12.06
C ASP A 416 -19.19 2.45 11.82
N ALA A 417 -19.97 2.65 12.88
CA ALA A 417 -21.41 2.88 12.83
C ALA A 417 -21.83 4.14 12.03
N ASN A 418 -20.87 5.01 11.69
CA ASN A 418 -21.11 6.22 10.91
C ASN A 418 -20.67 6.09 9.45
N ALA A 419 -20.00 5.02 9.04
CA ALA A 419 -19.54 4.80 7.67
C ALA A 419 -20.69 4.24 6.82
N TRP A 420 -21.62 5.09 6.38
CA TRP A 420 -22.85 4.63 5.73
C TRP A 420 -22.66 4.44 4.24
N GLU A 421 -23.33 3.43 3.70
CA GLU A 421 -23.44 3.20 2.25
C GLU A 421 -24.07 4.37 1.51
N SER A 422 -25.05 5.04 2.12
CA SER A 422 -25.71 6.19 1.52
C SER A 422 -24.79 7.39 1.27
N ASP A 423 -23.67 7.52 1.98
CA ASP A 423 -22.70 8.58 1.68
C ASP A 423 -21.90 8.30 0.39
N TRP A 424 -21.96 7.08 -0.14
CA TRP A 424 -21.27 6.62 -1.35
C TRP A 424 -22.21 6.41 -2.55
N ASN A 425 -23.54 6.43 -2.33
CA ASN A 425 -24.53 6.20 -3.38
C ASN A 425 -25.69 7.22 -3.44
N ALA A 426 -26.50 7.34 -2.38
CA ALA A 426 -27.74 8.11 -2.43
C ALA A 426 -27.55 9.60 -2.04
N ASN A 427 -26.52 9.89 -1.26
CA ASN A 427 -26.13 11.21 -0.77
C ASN A 427 -24.64 11.47 -1.05
N ASP A 428 -24.07 10.78 -2.03
CA ASP A 428 -22.69 10.98 -2.46
C ASP A 428 -22.42 12.44 -2.86
N ASP A 429 -23.41 13.09 -3.51
CA ASP A 429 -23.42 14.52 -3.83
C ASP A 429 -23.24 15.42 -2.59
N ASP A 430 -23.51 14.95 -1.38
CA ASP A 430 -23.30 15.72 -0.14
C ASP A 430 -22.03 15.27 0.63
N TRP A 431 -21.42 14.17 0.20
CA TRP A 431 -20.28 13.53 0.86
C TRP A 431 -19.25 13.09 -0.17
N VAL A 432 -19.23 11.83 -0.60
CA VAL A 432 -18.13 11.26 -1.38
C VAL A 432 -17.86 12.00 -2.69
N ASP A 433 -18.90 12.41 -3.43
CA ASP A 433 -18.74 13.13 -4.71
C ASP A 433 -18.46 14.64 -4.52
N ASP A 434 -18.60 15.17 -3.30
CA ASP A 434 -18.34 16.57 -2.92
C ASP A 434 -16.91 16.83 -2.41
N GLU A 435 -16.06 15.80 -2.37
CA GLU A 435 -14.64 15.92 -1.97
C GLU A 435 -13.74 15.78 -3.19
N ASP A 436 -12.57 16.43 -3.24
CA ASP A 436 -11.59 16.12 -4.29
C ASP A 436 -10.98 14.71 -4.11
N ILE A 437 -10.80 14.28 -2.86
CA ILE A 437 -10.19 12.99 -2.53
C ILE A 437 -10.83 12.27 -1.33
N VAL A 438 -11.14 11.00 -1.54
CA VAL A 438 -11.67 10.11 -0.48
C VAL A 438 -10.73 8.94 -0.21
N PHE A 439 -10.46 8.67 1.07
CA PHE A 439 -9.72 7.49 1.52
C PHE A 439 -10.63 6.55 2.32
N TYR A 440 -10.68 5.28 1.92
CA TYR A 440 -11.39 4.22 2.61
C TYR A 440 -10.47 3.11 3.12
N THR A 441 -10.77 2.56 4.29
CA THR A 441 -10.14 1.33 4.81
C THR A 441 -11.15 0.45 5.55
N GLY A 442 -11.17 -0.84 5.24
CA GLY A 442 -12.16 -1.79 5.76
C GLY A 442 -12.06 -3.15 5.08
N HIS A 443 -13.17 -3.89 5.00
CA HIS A 443 -13.25 -5.10 4.17
C HIS A 443 -13.77 -4.75 2.79
N ALA A 444 -13.28 -5.46 1.78
CA ALA A 444 -13.73 -5.29 0.41
C ALA A 444 -13.62 -6.60 -0.34
N GLY A 445 -14.22 -6.63 -1.53
CA GLY A 445 -14.09 -7.72 -2.48
C GLY A 445 -14.18 -7.19 -3.90
N VAL A 446 -14.25 -8.12 -4.84
CA VAL A 446 -14.20 -7.84 -6.28
C VAL A 446 -15.28 -6.87 -6.77
N ASP A 447 -16.46 -6.85 -6.15
CA ASP A 447 -17.60 -6.04 -6.60
C ASP A 447 -17.95 -4.88 -5.65
N GLY A 448 -17.19 -4.65 -4.57
CA GLY A 448 -17.63 -3.68 -3.56
C GLY A 448 -16.83 -3.66 -2.25
N TRP A 449 -17.31 -2.89 -1.27
CA TRP A 449 -16.74 -2.84 0.08
C TRP A 449 -17.77 -2.70 1.19
N THR A 450 -17.43 -3.17 2.38
CA THR A 450 -18.34 -3.23 3.52
C THR A 450 -18.53 -1.86 4.15
N LEU A 451 -19.76 -1.52 4.51
CA LEU A 451 -20.13 -0.29 5.19
C LEU A 451 -21.08 -0.62 6.35
N SER A 452 -21.48 0.38 7.10
CA SER A 452 -22.40 0.20 8.23
C SER A 452 -23.86 0.34 7.79
N PRO A 453 -24.79 -0.40 8.42
CA PRO A 453 -26.23 -0.12 8.35
C PRO A 453 -26.54 1.37 8.64
N PRO A 454 -27.68 1.91 8.17
CA PRO A 454 -28.96 1.20 7.96
C PRO A 454 -29.20 0.58 6.58
N ASN A 455 -28.34 0.80 5.59
CA ASN A 455 -28.44 0.16 4.27
C ASN A 455 -27.97 -1.32 4.34
N ASP A 456 -27.66 -1.95 3.20
CA ASP A 456 -27.44 -3.40 3.09
C ASP A 456 -26.06 -3.88 3.59
N ASP A 457 -25.32 -3.00 4.27
CA ASP A 457 -23.99 -3.19 4.85
C ASP A 457 -22.82 -3.28 3.86
N SER A 458 -23.07 -2.94 2.58
CA SER A 458 -22.03 -2.93 1.56
C SER A 458 -22.34 -1.98 0.41
N LEU A 459 -21.31 -1.32 -0.13
CA LEU A 459 -21.42 -0.71 -1.46
C LEU A 459 -21.17 -1.78 -2.51
N HIS A 460 -22.04 -1.89 -3.51
CA HIS A 460 -21.81 -2.70 -4.70
C HIS A 460 -21.62 -1.83 -5.93
N ARG A 461 -20.66 -2.15 -6.80
CA ARG A 461 -20.33 -1.40 -8.03
C ARG A 461 -21.50 -1.07 -8.97
N ALA A 462 -22.60 -1.82 -8.87
CA ALA A 462 -23.78 -1.62 -9.70
C ALA A 462 -24.61 -0.40 -9.23
N GLU A 463 -24.42 0.02 -7.99
CA GLU A 463 -25.04 1.19 -7.36
C GLU A 463 -24.35 2.47 -7.86
N CYS A 464 -23.05 2.40 -8.14
CA CYS A 464 -22.26 3.46 -8.79
C CYS A 464 -22.38 3.35 -10.32
N SER A 465 -23.61 3.35 -10.84
CA SER A 465 -23.84 3.28 -12.28
C SER A 465 -25.07 4.08 -12.71
N PRO A 466 -25.10 4.56 -13.98
CA PRO A 466 -26.27 5.26 -14.50
C PRO A 466 -27.52 4.38 -14.65
N ALA A 467 -27.41 3.07 -14.41
CA ALA A 467 -28.54 2.15 -14.38
C ALA A 467 -29.21 2.05 -12.99
N HIS A 468 -28.55 2.57 -11.94
CA HIS A 468 -29.10 2.65 -10.60
C HIS A 468 -30.03 3.88 -10.45
N SER A 469 -30.86 3.89 -9.41
CA SER A 469 -31.74 5.02 -9.10
C SER A 469 -31.66 5.34 -7.60
N PRO A 470 -31.12 6.51 -7.21
CA PRO A 470 -30.59 7.55 -8.08
C PRO A 470 -29.40 7.06 -8.94
N ALA A 471 -29.27 7.63 -10.13
CA ALA A 471 -28.13 7.32 -10.99
C ALA A 471 -26.93 8.07 -10.41
N ASP A 472 -26.05 7.34 -9.75
CA ASP A 472 -24.88 7.91 -9.10
C ASP A 472 -23.60 7.45 -9.81
N MET A 473 -22.81 8.43 -10.25
CA MET A 473 -21.51 8.26 -10.88
C MET A 473 -20.55 9.28 -10.29
N TRP A 474 -19.36 8.84 -9.92
CA TRP A 474 -18.37 9.67 -9.25
C TRP A 474 -17.63 10.62 -10.19
N GLY A 475 -17.30 11.77 -9.62
CA GLY A 475 -16.75 13.00 -10.18
C GLY A 475 -17.74 13.87 -10.93
N SER A 476 -19.04 13.59 -10.84
CA SER A 476 -20.06 14.43 -11.49
C SER A 476 -20.18 15.79 -10.81
N LYS A 477 -19.83 15.84 -9.52
CA LYS A 477 -19.74 17.03 -8.70
C LYS A 477 -18.30 17.55 -8.53
N ASP A 478 -17.44 16.86 -7.78
CA ASP A 478 -16.06 17.32 -7.51
C ASP A 478 -15.02 16.20 -7.31
N LEU A 479 -15.43 14.93 -7.16
CA LEU A 479 -14.49 13.86 -6.82
C LEU A 479 -13.52 13.45 -7.95
N GLU A 480 -12.23 13.71 -7.77
CA GLU A 480 -11.20 13.25 -8.69
C GLU A 480 -10.52 11.94 -8.27
N TRP A 481 -10.31 11.69 -6.97
CA TRP A 481 -9.51 10.54 -6.52
C TRP A 481 -10.14 9.75 -5.38
N VAL A 482 -10.24 8.42 -5.55
CA VAL A 482 -10.69 7.52 -4.48
C VAL A 482 -9.61 6.47 -4.20
N ILE A 483 -9.22 6.32 -2.94
CA ILE A 483 -8.29 5.28 -2.48
C ILE A 483 -9.04 4.28 -1.59
N ILE A 484 -9.19 3.04 -2.07
CA ILE A 484 -9.78 1.92 -1.33
C ILE A 484 -8.65 1.04 -0.79
N ALA A 485 -8.18 1.36 0.42
CA ALA A 485 -7.17 0.57 1.16
C ALA A 485 -7.79 -0.68 1.82
N ALA A 486 -8.44 -1.50 0.99
CA ALA A 486 -9.13 -2.73 1.39
C ALA A 486 -8.98 -3.83 0.31
N CYS A 487 -9.41 -5.04 0.61
CA CYS A 487 -9.21 -6.22 -0.24
C CYS A 487 -9.91 -6.13 -1.61
N GLY A 488 -9.16 -6.26 -2.71
CA GLY A 488 -9.70 -6.75 -3.98
C GLY A 488 -10.65 -5.92 -4.86
N PRO A 489 -10.97 -4.61 -4.64
CA PRO A 489 -11.87 -3.90 -5.56
C PRO A 489 -11.33 -3.82 -7.00
N LEU A 490 -10.01 -3.97 -7.17
CA LEU A 490 -9.34 -3.99 -8.46
C LEU A 490 -8.82 -5.39 -8.84
N GLU A 491 -9.48 -6.45 -8.38
CA GLU A 491 -9.20 -7.82 -8.82
C GLU A 491 -9.42 -8.01 -10.33
N ASP A 492 -8.59 -8.85 -10.93
CA ASP A 492 -8.66 -9.19 -12.34
C ASP A 492 -8.05 -10.58 -12.61
N ASP A 493 -8.59 -11.29 -13.59
CA ASP A 493 -8.16 -12.62 -14.02
C ASP A 493 -6.70 -12.66 -14.48
N ILE A 494 -6.12 -11.54 -14.95
CA ILE A 494 -4.69 -11.49 -15.30
C ILE A 494 -3.78 -11.57 -14.07
N LEU A 495 -4.28 -11.18 -12.90
CA LEU A 495 -3.53 -11.21 -11.64
C LEU A 495 -3.68 -12.56 -10.94
N SER A 496 -4.92 -13.06 -10.91
CA SER A 496 -5.30 -14.27 -10.20
C SER A 496 -6.58 -14.87 -10.80
N PRO A 497 -6.60 -16.17 -11.15
CA PRO A 497 -7.77 -16.80 -11.75
C PRO A 497 -9.03 -16.65 -10.87
N GLY A 498 -10.12 -16.17 -11.46
CA GLY A 498 -11.38 -15.92 -10.78
C GLY A 498 -11.55 -14.49 -10.25
N GLY A 499 -10.55 -13.61 -10.45
CA GLY A 499 -10.66 -12.17 -10.15
C GLY A 499 -11.59 -11.42 -11.11
N GLY A 500 -11.90 -11.99 -12.27
CA GLY A 500 -12.82 -11.43 -13.28
C GLY A 500 -12.22 -10.25 -14.07
N ASP A 501 -12.99 -9.20 -14.35
CA ASP A 501 -12.57 -8.04 -15.15
C ASP A 501 -12.67 -6.74 -14.36
N VAL A 502 -11.55 -6.05 -14.13
CA VAL A 502 -11.53 -4.78 -13.39
C VAL A 502 -12.38 -3.68 -14.02
N PHE A 503 -12.57 -3.72 -15.35
CA PHE A 503 -13.35 -2.69 -16.05
C PHE A 503 -14.85 -2.76 -15.76
N ARG A 504 -15.29 -3.66 -14.87
CA ARG A 504 -16.63 -3.64 -14.25
C ARG A 504 -16.97 -2.34 -13.53
N TRP A 505 -15.96 -1.55 -13.15
CA TRP A 505 -16.09 -0.24 -12.53
C TRP A 505 -16.20 0.90 -13.55
N ASN A 506 -16.16 0.63 -14.85
CA ASN A 506 -16.17 1.69 -15.88
C ASN A 506 -17.39 2.62 -15.80
N THR A 507 -18.52 2.15 -15.28
CA THR A 507 -19.74 2.96 -15.14
C THR A 507 -19.72 3.92 -13.96
N ALA A 508 -18.76 3.80 -13.05
CA ALA A 508 -18.65 4.68 -11.88
C ALA A 508 -17.94 6.01 -12.20
N PHE A 509 -17.42 6.19 -13.42
CA PHE A 509 -16.60 7.35 -13.78
C PHE A 509 -17.40 8.37 -14.61
N ASP A 510 -17.81 9.48 -14.00
CA ASP A 510 -18.36 10.67 -14.68
C ASP A 510 -17.64 11.97 -14.28
N GLY A 511 -16.31 11.88 -14.19
CA GLY A 511 -15.44 12.96 -13.75
C GLY A 511 -14.40 12.48 -12.75
N LEU A 512 -14.57 11.27 -12.19
CA LEU A 512 -13.53 10.62 -11.41
C LEU A 512 -12.27 10.43 -12.26
N HIS A 513 -11.11 10.79 -11.73
CA HIS A 513 -9.84 10.59 -12.41
C HIS A 513 -9.31 9.18 -12.16
N GLN A 514 -9.27 8.76 -10.89
CA GLN A 514 -8.59 7.55 -10.47
C GLN A 514 -9.33 6.82 -9.33
N LEU A 515 -9.56 5.52 -9.52
CA LEU A 515 -9.90 4.57 -8.48
C LEU A 515 -8.66 3.75 -8.13
N LEU A 516 -8.12 3.97 -6.94
CA LEU A 516 -6.93 3.30 -6.42
C LEU A 516 -7.34 2.23 -5.41
N GLY A 517 -6.67 1.09 -5.41
CA GLY A 517 -6.97 0.01 -4.45
C GLY A 517 -6.05 -1.19 -4.60
N TYR A 518 -6.56 -2.37 -4.27
CA TYR A 518 -5.83 -3.63 -4.35
C TYR A 518 -6.52 -4.63 -5.28
N GLY A 519 -5.71 -5.49 -5.91
CA GLY A 519 -6.16 -6.65 -6.70
C GLY A 519 -6.01 -7.98 -5.97
N ALA A 520 -5.95 -7.95 -4.64
CA ALA A 520 -5.81 -9.11 -3.75
C ALA A 520 -6.17 -8.73 -2.30
N VAL A 521 -6.21 -9.73 -1.41
CA VAL A 521 -6.34 -9.51 0.04
C VAL A 521 -5.07 -8.91 0.63
N THR A 522 -5.24 -7.95 1.53
CA THR A 522 -4.16 -7.24 2.23
C THR A 522 -4.17 -7.50 3.73
N TYR A 523 -3.14 -7.01 4.42
CA TYR A 523 -3.07 -6.99 5.88
C TYR A 523 -3.69 -5.71 6.41
N ASP A 524 -4.39 -5.84 7.53
CA ASP A 524 -4.78 -4.70 8.35
C ASP A 524 -3.54 -4.02 8.93
N ASN A 525 -3.51 -2.69 8.89
CA ASN A 525 -2.37 -1.89 9.30
C ASN A 525 -2.82 -0.47 9.64
N THR A 526 -1.90 0.32 10.21
CA THR A 526 -2.17 1.67 10.72
C THR A 526 -1.55 2.79 9.87
N ALA A 527 -0.92 2.46 8.73
CA ALA A 527 0.12 3.31 8.14
C ALA A 527 -0.14 3.79 6.70
N GLU A 528 -1.02 3.12 5.94
CA GLU A 528 -1.25 3.44 4.52
C GLU A 528 -1.71 4.88 4.30
N GLY A 529 -2.75 5.32 4.97
CA GLY A 529 -3.36 6.64 4.84
C GLY A 529 -2.37 7.76 5.14
N ARG A 530 -1.59 7.64 6.23
CA ARG A 530 -0.51 8.60 6.53
C ARG A 530 0.56 8.61 5.44
N THR A 531 0.97 7.44 4.99
CA THR A 531 2.12 7.30 4.09
C THR A 531 1.78 7.79 2.69
N VAL A 532 0.58 7.47 2.17
CA VAL A 532 0.13 7.96 0.86
C VAL A 532 -0.02 9.48 0.86
N ALA A 533 -0.70 10.04 1.86
CA ALA A 533 -0.87 11.49 1.99
C ALA A 533 0.47 12.22 2.08
N ARG A 534 1.42 11.68 2.86
CA ARG A 534 2.78 12.23 2.94
C ARG A 534 3.49 12.25 1.58
N TYR A 535 3.36 11.20 0.78
CA TYR A 535 3.98 11.14 -0.54
C TYR A 535 3.35 12.11 -1.53
N MET A 536 2.03 12.23 -1.52
CA MET A 536 1.29 13.20 -2.33
C MET A 536 1.73 14.65 -2.03
N LYS A 537 1.82 15.01 -0.75
CA LYS A 537 2.33 16.32 -0.27
C LYS A 537 3.80 16.59 -0.58
N GLN A 538 4.57 15.55 -0.91
CA GLN A 538 5.95 15.68 -1.34
C GLN A 538 6.06 15.89 -2.87
N GLY A 539 4.94 16.10 -3.55
CA GLY A 539 4.89 16.33 -4.99
C GLY A 539 5.07 15.05 -5.82
N LYS A 540 4.77 13.88 -5.26
CA LYS A 540 4.62 12.66 -6.07
C LYS A 540 3.24 12.63 -6.72
N THR A 541 3.12 11.94 -7.84
CA THR A 541 1.82 11.68 -8.44
C THR A 541 0.95 10.85 -7.49
N ILE A 542 -0.36 10.91 -7.65
CA ILE A 542 -1.30 10.11 -6.85
C ILE A 542 -0.99 8.61 -6.99
N ILE A 543 -0.75 8.14 -8.22
CA ILE A 543 -0.39 6.75 -8.53
C ILE A 543 0.93 6.36 -7.86
N ASP A 544 2.01 7.14 -8.03
CA ASP A 544 3.30 6.81 -7.42
C ASP A 544 3.21 6.80 -5.89
N SER A 545 2.42 7.70 -5.31
CA SER A 545 2.20 7.77 -3.87
C SER A 545 1.51 6.50 -3.36
N TRP A 546 0.45 6.05 -4.05
CA TRP A 546 -0.26 4.84 -3.66
C TRP A 546 0.57 3.58 -3.88
N PHE A 547 1.18 3.44 -5.06
CA PHE A 547 1.96 2.25 -5.41
C PHE A 547 3.15 2.08 -4.47
N ARG A 548 3.88 3.16 -4.19
CA ARG A 548 4.98 3.13 -3.22
C ARG A 548 4.49 2.78 -1.82
N THR A 549 3.40 3.39 -1.37
CA THR A 549 2.82 3.11 -0.05
C THR A 549 2.50 1.63 0.12
N ALA A 550 1.77 1.06 -0.83
CA ALA A 550 1.40 -0.35 -0.80
C ALA A 550 2.62 -1.28 -0.85
N VAL A 551 3.59 -0.99 -1.73
CA VAL A 551 4.84 -1.75 -1.83
C VAL A 551 5.66 -1.63 -0.54
N GLU A 552 5.62 -0.53 0.20
CA GLU A 552 6.35 -0.43 1.47
C GLU A 552 5.66 -1.14 2.64
N ILE A 553 4.32 -1.14 2.65
CA ILE A 553 3.55 -1.56 3.83
C ILE A 553 3.06 -2.99 3.75
N GLN A 554 2.54 -3.42 2.61
CA GLN A 554 1.98 -4.76 2.45
C GLN A 554 3.09 -5.79 2.24
N PRO A 555 2.99 -7.04 2.71
CA PRO A 555 3.91 -8.09 2.32
C PRO A 555 3.67 -8.53 0.87
N SER A 556 4.67 -9.14 0.21
CA SER A 556 4.52 -9.62 -1.18
C SER A 556 3.48 -10.74 -1.33
N THR A 557 3.16 -11.44 -0.24
CA THR A 557 2.20 -12.54 -0.24
C THR A 557 1.24 -12.46 0.94
N ASN A 558 0.03 -12.98 0.74
CA ASN A 558 -0.97 -13.22 1.78
C ASN A 558 -1.16 -14.72 2.00
N THR A 559 -2.13 -15.09 2.84
CA THR A 559 -2.45 -16.48 3.20
C THR A 559 -3.51 -17.11 2.28
N TYR A 560 -4.03 -16.36 1.32
CA TYR A 560 -5.12 -16.82 0.44
C TYR A 560 -4.60 -17.48 -0.84
N SER A 561 -5.43 -18.36 -1.42
CA SER A 561 -5.27 -18.77 -2.82
C SER A 561 -6.07 -17.88 -3.75
N ALA A 562 -5.99 -18.16 -5.05
CA ALA A 562 -6.84 -17.52 -6.05
C ALA A 562 -8.34 -17.63 -5.67
N PRO A 563 -9.16 -16.59 -5.89
CA PRO A 563 -8.78 -15.33 -6.56
C PRO A 563 -8.05 -14.32 -5.66
N TYR A 564 -8.19 -14.45 -4.33
CA TYR A 564 -7.76 -13.47 -3.33
C TYR A 564 -6.25 -13.39 -3.06
N GLY A 565 -5.44 -14.29 -3.64
CA GLY A 565 -4.01 -14.41 -3.41
C GLY A 565 -3.35 -15.43 -4.34
N PRO A 566 -2.11 -15.87 -4.06
CA PRO A 566 -1.33 -15.60 -2.84
C PRO A 566 -0.52 -14.32 -2.89
N ARG A 567 -0.46 -13.62 -4.03
CA ARG A 567 0.34 -12.39 -4.18
C ARG A 567 -0.51 -11.17 -3.91
N VAL A 568 0.06 -10.20 -3.20
CA VAL A 568 -0.59 -8.90 -2.98
C VAL A 568 -0.24 -7.95 -4.13
N TRP A 569 -1.28 -7.39 -4.75
CA TRP A 569 -1.19 -6.49 -5.90
C TRP A 569 -1.78 -5.13 -5.55
N VAL A 570 -0.99 -4.06 -5.66
CA VAL A 570 -1.52 -2.69 -5.66
C VAL A 570 -2.02 -2.35 -7.05
N GLY A 571 -3.16 -1.67 -7.15
CA GLY A 571 -3.80 -1.34 -8.41
C GLY A 571 -4.27 0.11 -8.49
N VAL A 572 -4.44 0.57 -9.72
CA VAL A 572 -5.18 1.79 -10.07
C VAL A 572 -5.96 1.54 -11.35
N MET A 573 -7.20 2.02 -11.39
CA MET A 573 -7.97 2.23 -12.61
C MET A 573 -8.12 3.73 -12.81
N TYR A 574 -7.80 4.22 -14.01
CA TYR A 574 -7.96 5.63 -14.37
C TYR A 574 -8.48 5.77 -15.79
N VAL A 575 -9.14 6.88 -16.07
CA VAL A 575 -9.89 7.05 -17.32
C VAL A 575 -9.62 8.42 -17.94
N TYR A 576 -9.75 8.51 -19.25
CA TYR A 576 -9.70 9.79 -19.94
C TYR A 576 -10.40 9.73 -21.29
N LYS A 577 -10.61 10.91 -21.86
CA LYS A 577 -11.15 11.08 -23.19
C LYS A 577 -10.03 11.28 -24.19
N SER A 578 -10.07 10.55 -25.30
CA SER A 578 -9.07 10.69 -26.36
C SER A 578 -8.91 12.14 -26.80
N GLY A 579 -7.67 12.66 -26.72
CA GLY A 579 -7.35 14.05 -27.03
C GLY A 579 -7.29 15.01 -25.84
N THR A 580 -7.61 14.55 -24.63
CA THR A 580 -7.36 15.27 -23.38
C THR A 580 -6.09 14.78 -22.69
N THR A 581 -5.63 15.52 -21.69
CA THR A 581 -4.55 15.07 -20.79
C THR A 581 -5.04 13.86 -20.00
N SER A 582 -4.20 12.83 -19.91
CA SER A 582 -4.46 11.66 -19.07
C SER A 582 -4.20 11.99 -17.59
N PRO A 583 -5.04 11.51 -16.65
CA PRO A 583 -4.84 11.70 -15.22
C PRO A 583 -3.68 10.88 -14.65
N TYR A 584 -2.99 10.06 -15.44
CA TYR A 584 -1.85 9.25 -14.97
C TYR A 584 -0.79 10.08 -14.19
N ASN A 585 -0.56 11.33 -14.60
CA ASN A 585 0.40 12.24 -13.96
C ASN A 585 -0.28 13.25 -13.01
N ASP A 586 -1.47 12.94 -12.50
CA ASP A 586 -2.10 13.80 -11.50
C ASP A 586 -1.28 13.82 -10.22
N HIS A 587 -1.25 14.99 -9.62
CA HIS A 587 -0.73 15.24 -8.29
C HIS A 587 -1.86 15.76 -7.43
N LEU A 588 -1.65 15.74 -6.12
CA LEU A 588 -2.52 16.45 -5.22
C LEU A 588 -2.59 17.94 -5.61
N TRP A 589 -3.75 18.58 -5.47
CA TRP A 589 -3.87 20.01 -5.75
C TRP A 589 -2.78 20.81 -5.03
N THR A 590 -2.22 21.81 -5.73
CA THR A 590 -1.05 22.62 -5.33
C THR A 590 0.33 21.93 -5.33
N HIS A 591 0.38 20.61 -5.55
CA HIS A 591 1.63 19.84 -5.55
C HIS A 591 2.10 19.36 -6.93
N GLY A 592 1.35 19.69 -7.99
CA GLY A 592 1.74 19.41 -9.37
C GLY A 592 0.61 19.65 -10.37
N SER A 593 0.64 18.92 -11.49
CA SER A 593 -0.40 18.98 -12.51
C SER A 593 -1.59 18.11 -12.13
N VAL A 594 -2.79 18.56 -12.48
CA VAL A 594 -4.03 17.78 -12.45
C VAL A 594 -4.66 17.83 -13.85
N ALA A 595 -5.10 16.69 -14.35
CA ALA A 595 -5.82 16.59 -15.62
C ALA A 595 -7.20 17.26 -15.53
N PRO A 596 -7.85 17.57 -16.66
CA PRO A 596 -9.26 17.96 -16.66
C PRO A 596 -10.17 16.75 -16.42
N ASP A 597 -11.33 16.99 -15.82
CA ASP A 597 -12.34 15.97 -15.50
C ASP A 597 -12.73 15.15 -16.73
N PRO A 598 -12.57 13.82 -16.70
CA PRO A 598 -12.80 12.95 -17.83
C PRO A 598 -14.29 12.63 -18.03
N THR A 599 -15.11 13.64 -18.34
CA THR A 599 -16.52 13.44 -18.67
C THR A 599 -16.71 12.66 -19.98
N ASN A 600 -17.56 11.62 -19.96
CA ASN A 600 -17.72 10.65 -21.04
C ASN A 600 -16.37 10.07 -21.54
N PRO A 601 -15.64 9.31 -20.70
CA PRO A 601 -14.35 8.76 -21.06
C PRO A 601 -14.49 7.64 -22.11
N ASP A 602 -13.51 7.57 -23.02
CA ASP A 602 -13.47 6.54 -24.08
C ASP A 602 -12.28 5.59 -23.95
N THR A 603 -11.37 5.89 -23.02
CA THR A 603 -10.18 5.10 -22.73
C THR A 603 -10.10 4.84 -21.24
N TYR A 604 -10.03 3.57 -20.88
CA TYR A 604 -9.95 3.09 -19.50
C TYR A 604 -8.65 2.33 -19.37
N ILE A 605 -7.87 2.63 -18.34
CA ILE A 605 -6.60 1.97 -18.08
C ILE A 605 -6.63 1.43 -16.67
N ALA A 606 -6.19 0.18 -16.52
CA ALA A 606 -5.91 -0.39 -15.22
C ALA A 606 -4.44 -0.82 -15.17
N MET A 607 -3.77 -0.54 -14.06
CA MET A 607 -2.39 -0.91 -13.84
C MET A 607 -2.24 -1.54 -12.46
N TRP A 608 -1.41 -2.58 -12.36
CA TRP A 608 -1.13 -3.24 -11.09
C TRP A 608 0.33 -3.53 -10.94
N SER A 609 0.88 -3.35 -9.74
CA SER A 609 2.24 -3.74 -9.41
C SER A 609 2.24 -4.75 -8.25
N PRO A 610 3.07 -5.80 -8.32
CA PRO A 610 3.21 -6.73 -7.21
C PRO A 610 3.93 -6.04 -6.05
N THR A 611 3.39 -6.16 -4.83
CA THR A 611 3.97 -5.46 -3.66
C THR A 611 5.30 -6.01 -3.21
#